data_AF-A0A842W0Z0-F1
#
_entry.id   AF-A0A842W0Z0-F1
#
_cell.length_a   1.000
_cell.length_b   1.000
_cell.length_c   1.000
_cell.angle_alpha   90.00
_cell.angle_beta   90.00
_cell.angle_gamma   90.00
#
_symmetry.space_group_name_H-M   'P 1'
#
loop_
_entity.id
_entity.type
_entity.pdbx_description
1 polymer ?
#
loop_
_entity_poly.entity_id
_entity_poly.type
_entity_poly.pdbx_seq_one_letter_code
_entity_poly.pdbx_strand_id
1 'polypeptide(L)'
;MWIKMNILSNETFYKEINEQKVKILGNADAKSNVNCDKLHVPGEMRVAGNISCRQLRVAGKLISNGDINVSEKLRVAGSLSCNGNIYTREYCRIVGRLSVAGNLNSDDSIKIYGQLECVGNIAVNGYFKTHSKINVDGDIVSLEEISLSGGHSVIKGDIYANNVKISSNSEILGNIYFVDNVNFSGGRKLKSPPIQISREQLIEKIKRTNELTPNSGLIQNASEKQTKQYIKPHFCPY
;
A
#
# COMPACT_ATOMS: atom_id res chain seq x y z
N MET A 1 8.65 25.10 -18.51
CA MET A 1 8.32 24.18 -19.61
C MET A 1 8.27 22.78 -19.02
N TRP A 2 7.14 22.09 -19.05
CA TRP A 2 7.01 20.74 -18.46
C TRP A 2 7.50 19.72 -19.49
N ILE A 3 8.53 18.95 -19.18
CA ILE A 3 8.92 17.82 -20.03
C ILE A 3 7.89 16.72 -19.79
N LYS A 4 7.14 16.40 -20.84
CA LYS A 4 6.04 15.43 -20.82
C LYS A 4 6.32 14.39 -21.89
N MET A 5 6.54 13.15 -21.46
CA MET A 5 6.70 12.02 -22.35
C MET A 5 5.33 11.38 -22.59
N ASN A 6 4.88 11.36 -23.85
CA ASN A 6 3.67 10.64 -24.26
C ASN A 6 4.07 9.50 -25.19
N ILE A 7 3.77 8.28 -24.77
CA ILE A 7 4.03 7.08 -25.56
C ILE A 7 2.73 6.67 -26.22
N LEU A 8 2.63 6.91 -27.52
CA LEU A 8 1.40 6.72 -28.30
C LEU A 8 1.33 5.34 -28.96
N SER A 9 2.48 4.71 -29.19
CA SER A 9 2.63 3.42 -29.87
C SER A 9 3.49 2.47 -29.03
N ASN A 10 4.07 1.44 -29.64
CA ASN A 10 4.95 0.49 -28.96
C ASN A 10 6.37 1.06 -28.88
N GLU A 11 6.88 1.30 -27.67
CA GLU A 11 8.22 1.84 -27.46
C GLU A 11 8.99 1.05 -26.39
N THR A 12 10.30 0.88 -26.60
CA THR A 12 11.22 0.20 -25.67
C THR A 12 12.30 1.17 -25.20
N PHE A 13 12.51 1.27 -23.89
CA PHE A 13 13.53 2.10 -23.25
C PHE A 13 14.60 1.23 -22.63
N TYR A 14 15.82 1.34 -23.14
CA TYR A 14 16.97 0.61 -22.60
C TYR A 14 17.65 1.33 -21.42
N LYS A 15 17.44 2.65 -21.31
CA LYS A 15 17.97 3.48 -20.23
C LYS A 15 16.87 3.83 -19.23
N GLU A 16 17.30 4.29 -18.05
CA GLU A 16 16.41 4.81 -17.02
C GLU A 16 15.59 5.99 -17.56
N ILE A 17 14.29 5.98 -17.27
CA ILE A 17 13.39 7.08 -17.60
C ILE A 17 13.40 8.05 -16.43
N ASN A 18 13.91 9.26 -16.64
CA ASN A 18 13.96 10.32 -15.63
C ASN A 18 13.18 11.54 -16.14
N GLU A 19 11.87 11.53 -15.92
CA GLU A 19 10.96 12.50 -16.53
C GLU A 19 9.99 13.11 -15.54
N GLN A 20 9.54 14.35 -15.73
CA GLN A 20 8.53 14.90 -14.80
C GLN A 20 7.20 14.16 -14.96
N LYS A 21 6.69 14.02 -16.19
CA LYS A 21 5.40 13.38 -16.43
C LYS A 21 5.52 12.35 -17.55
N VAL A 22 5.13 11.12 -17.26
CA VAL A 22 5.11 10.01 -18.21
C VAL A 22 3.66 9.56 -18.39
N LYS A 23 3.19 9.57 -19.64
CA LYS A 23 1.87 9.06 -20.02
C LYS A 23 2.00 7.97 -21.08
N ILE A 24 1.48 6.79 -20.77
CA ILE A 24 1.54 5.61 -21.65
C ILE A 24 0.15 5.36 -22.23
N LEU A 25 -0.06 5.73 -23.48
CA LEU A 25 -1.32 5.48 -24.20
C LEU A 25 -1.27 4.18 -25.00
N GLY A 26 -0.10 3.87 -25.58
CA GLY A 26 0.19 2.61 -26.29
C GLY A 26 0.81 1.56 -25.37
N ASN A 27 1.88 0.91 -25.83
CA ASN A 27 2.62 -0.07 -25.04
C ASN A 27 4.06 0.41 -24.80
N ALA A 28 4.52 0.38 -23.55
CA ALA A 28 5.89 0.74 -23.21
C ALA A 28 6.62 -0.41 -22.51
N ASP A 29 7.88 -0.65 -22.88
CA ASP A 29 8.76 -1.62 -22.24
C ASP A 29 10.04 -0.93 -21.75
N ALA A 30 10.10 -0.63 -20.45
CA ALA A 30 11.27 -0.04 -19.81
C ALA A 30 12.16 -1.15 -19.25
N LYS A 31 13.36 -1.32 -19.81
CA LYS A 31 14.37 -2.31 -19.38
C LYS A 31 15.15 -1.87 -18.13
N SER A 32 14.93 -0.65 -17.66
CA SER A 32 15.57 -0.08 -16.48
C SER A 32 14.52 0.56 -15.56
N ASN A 33 14.97 1.33 -14.57
CA ASN A 33 14.11 2.02 -13.62
C ASN A 33 13.31 3.16 -14.30
N VAL A 34 12.23 3.55 -13.65
CA VAL A 34 11.38 4.68 -14.07
C VAL A 34 11.19 5.61 -12.89
N ASN A 35 11.80 6.79 -12.97
CA ASN A 35 11.69 7.85 -11.98
C ASN A 35 10.92 9.02 -12.59
N CYS A 36 9.78 9.36 -11.99
CA CYS A 36 9.01 10.50 -12.46
C CYS A 36 8.15 11.17 -11.40
N ASP A 37 7.70 12.39 -11.64
CA ASP A 37 6.72 13.02 -10.74
C ASP A 37 5.35 12.33 -10.89
N LYS A 38 4.87 12.17 -12.13
CA LYS A 38 3.58 11.51 -12.40
C LYS A 38 3.69 10.46 -13.48
N LEU A 39 3.29 9.24 -13.15
CA LEU A 39 3.12 8.14 -14.11
C LEU A 39 1.63 7.85 -14.30
N HIS A 40 1.15 8.03 -15.53
CA HIS A 40 -0.21 7.67 -15.91
C HIS A 40 -0.19 6.62 -17.03
N VAL A 41 -0.71 5.43 -16.74
CA VAL A 41 -0.71 4.29 -17.67
C VAL A 41 -2.15 3.95 -18.09
N PRO A 42 -2.74 4.67 -19.07
CA PRO A 42 -3.94 4.21 -19.78
C PRO A 42 -3.77 2.96 -20.63
N GLY A 43 -2.60 2.79 -21.26
CA GLY A 43 -2.25 1.64 -22.10
C GLY A 43 -1.59 0.52 -21.30
N GLU A 44 -0.58 -0.13 -21.86
CA GLU A 44 0.23 -1.13 -21.15
C GLU A 44 1.66 -0.65 -20.93
N MET A 45 2.21 -0.89 -19.73
CA MET A 45 3.61 -0.65 -19.44
C MET A 45 4.23 -1.84 -18.73
N ARG A 46 5.42 -2.25 -19.17
CA ARG A 46 6.27 -3.22 -18.48
C ARG A 46 7.54 -2.52 -18.02
N VAL A 47 7.96 -2.76 -16.79
CA VAL A 47 9.17 -2.19 -16.20
C VAL A 47 10.00 -3.31 -15.60
N ALA A 48 11.21 -3.52 -16.11
CA ALA A 48 12.12 -4.53 -15.59
C ALA A 48 12.76 -4.11 -14.25
N GLY A 49 12.95 -2.82 -14.04
CA GLY A 49 13.47 -2.25 -12.79
C GLY A 49 12.38 -1.75 -11.84
N ASN A 50 12.80 -0.83 -10.97
CA ASN A 50 11.96 -0.18 -9.97
C ASN A 50 11.19 1.01 -10.58
N ILE A 51 10.04 1.33 -10.00
CA ILE A 51 9.28 2.54 -10.31
C ILE A 51 9.28 3.44 -9.09
N SER A 52 9.80 4.65 -9.23
CA SER A 52 9.74 5.68 -8.20
C SER A 52 8.95 6.87 -8.73
N CYS A 53 7.81 7.17 -8.13
CA CYS A 53 7.05 8.34 -8.53
C CYS A 53 6.29 9.01 -7.40
N ARG A 54 5.80 10.23 -7.65
CA ARG A 54 4.93 10.91 -6.68
C ARG A 54 3.49 10.46 -6.80
N GLN A 55 2.99 10.40 -8.04
CA GLN A 55 1.62 9.95 -8.31
C GLN A 55 1.62 8.86 -9.38
N LEU A 56 1.08 7.69 -9.04
CA LEU A 56 0.88 6.57 -9.96
C LEU A 56 -0.61 6.38 -10.22
N ARG A 57 -1.02 6.47 -11.49
CA ARG A 57 -2.37 6.12 -11.95
C ARG A 57 -2.29 5.06 -13.03
N VAL A 58 -2.85 3.89 -12.74
CA VAL A 58 -2.94 2.77 -13.70
C VAL A 58 -4.40 2.58 -14.10
N ALA A 59 -4.73 2.92 -15.34
CA ALA A 59 -6.06 2.71 -15.90
C ALA A 59 -6.10 1.52 -16.87
N GLY A 60 -5.00 1.25 -17.57
CA GLY A 60 -4.80 0.02 -18.36
C GLY A 60 -4.06 -1.02 -17.54
N LYS A 61 -2.84 -1.37 -17.96
CA LYS A 61 -2.04 -2.43 -17.33
C LYS A 61 -0.61 -1.98 -17.05
N LEU A 62 -0.14 -2.23 -15.83
CA LEU A 62 1.26 -2.02 -15.46
C LEU A 62 1.82 -3.30 -14.85
N ILE A 63 2.96 -3.76 -15.36
CA ILE A 63 3.75 -4.85 -14.79
C ILE A 63 5.10 -4.27 -14.39
N SER A 64 5.48 -4.43 -13.12
CA SER A 64 6.82 -4.10 -12.62
C SER A 64 7.47 -5.35 -12.05
N ASN A 65 8.69 -5.63 -12.49
CA ASN A 65 9.49 -6.72 -11.95
C ASN A 65 10.25 -6.29 -10.67
N GLY A 66 10.45 -4.98 -10.46
CA GLY A 66 11.04 -4.42 -9.26
C GLY A 66 10.01 -3.89 -8.26
N ASP A 67 10.49 -3.04 -7.36
CA ASP A 67 9.67 -2.36 -6.36
C ASP A 67 8.98 -1.12 -6.94
N ILE A 68 7.81 -0.79 -6.40
CA ILE A 68 7.07 0.44 -6.72
C ILE A 68 7.00 1.34 -5.48
N ASN A 69 7.65 2.49 -5.55
CA ASN A 69 7.66 3.51 -4.50
C ASN A 69 6.84 4.72 -4.94
N VAL A 70 5.73 5.00 -4.25
CA VAL A 70 4.81 6.11 -4.56
C VAL A 70 4.76 7.12 -3.42
N SER A 71 5.40 8.28 -3.59
CA SER A 71 5.57 9.25 -2.50
C SER A 71 4.32 10.05 -2.12
N GLU A 72 3.27 10.02 -2.93
CA GLU A 72 1.93 10.50 -2.57
C GLU A 72 0.88 9.41 -2.86
N LYS A 73 0.37 9.34 -4.10
CA LYS A 73 -0.93 8.71 -4.40
C LYS A 73 -0.84 7.56 -5.39
N LEU A 74 -1.28 6.36 -4.99
CA LEU A 74 -1.44 5.21 -5.86
C LEU A 74 -2.93 4.96 -6.19
N ARG A 75 -3.28 5.02 -7.48
CA ARG A 75 -4.62 4.64 -7.97
C ARG A 75 -4.52 3.54 -9.04
N VAL A 76 -5.20 2.43 -8.81
CA VAL A 76 -5.29 1.33 -9.79
C VAL A 76 -6.76 1.12 -10.15
N ALA A 77 -7.13 1.57 -11.34
CA ALA A 77 -8.45 1.31 -11.92
C ALA A 77 -8.43 0.10 -12.88
N GLY A 78 -7.29 -0.13 -13.55
CA GLY A 78 -7.06 -1.31 -14.39
C GLY A 78 -6.37 -2.44 -13.63
N SER A 79 -5.24 -2.93 -14.15
CA SER A 79 -4.46 -4.01 -13.54
C SER A 79 -3.03 -3.58 -13.22
N LEU A 80 -2.58 -3.80 -11.99
CA LEU A 80 -1.19 -3.61 -11.56
C LEU A 80 -0.64 -4.94 -11.03
N SER A 81 0.48 -5.40 -11.59
CA SER A 81 1.25 -6.54 -11.08
C SER A 81 2.64 -6.06 -10.69
N CYS A 82 3.07 -6.38 -9.48
CA CYS A 82 4.37 -6.04 -8.94
C CYS A 82 5.04 -7.29 -8.38
N ASN A 83 6.19 -7.67 -8.94
CA ASN A 83 6.95 -8.82 -8.43
C ASN A 83 7.79 -8.45 -7.19
N GLY A 84 8.07 -7.15 -6.99
CA GLY A 84 8.66 -6.62 -5.76
C GLY A 84 7.61 -6.18 -4.75
N ASN A 85 8.02 -5.26 -3.89
CA ASN A 85 7.21 -4.58 -2.90
C ASN A 85 6.54 -3.33 -3.48
N ILE A 86 5.39 -2.96 -2.92
CA ILE A 86 4.77 -1.66 -3.17
C ILE A 86 4.75 -0.87 -1.88
N TYR A 87 5.27 0.35 -1.92
CA TYR A 87 5.20 1.30 -0.82
C TYR A 87 4.52 2.59 -1.28
N THR A 88 3.59 3.10 -0.47
CA THR A 88 2.98 4.42 -0.67
C THR A 88 2.99 5.25 0.60
N ARG A 89 3.27 6.55 0.50
CA ARG A 89 3.26 7.41 1.69
C ARG A 89 1.86 7.91 2.07
N GLU A 90 1.02 8.23 1.08
CA GLU A 90 -0.36 8.63 1.38
C GLU A 90 -1.30 7.45 1.08
N TYR A 91 -2.39 7.70 0.36
CA TYR A 91 -3.41 6.70 0.14
C TYR A 91 -3.12 5.82 -1.09
N CYS A 92 -3.43 4.54 -0.94
CA CYS A 92 -3.56 3.54 -2.01
C CYS A 92 -5.05 3.26 -2.25
N ARG A 93 -5.53 3.47 -3.48
CA ARG A 93 -6.91 3.12 -3.87
C ARG A 93 -6.91 2.15 -5.04
N ILE A 94 -7.44 0.95 -4.81
CA ILE A 94 -7.54 -0.12 -5.80
C ILE A 94 -9.00 -0.35 -6.15
N VAL A 95 -9.39 0.00 -7.37
CA VAL A 95 -10.72 -0.29 -7.93
C VAL A 95 -10.66 -1.49 -8.87
N GLY A 96 -9.55 -1.67 -9.59
CA GLY A 96 -9.32 -2.82 -10.45
C GLY A 96 -8.61 -3.97 -9.73
N ARG A 97 -7.62 -4.59 -10.38
CA ARG A 97 -6.84 -5.70 -9.80
C ARG A 97 -5.45 -5.25 -9.38
N LEU A 98 -5.04 -5.61 -8.18
CA LEU A 98 -3.67 -5.49 -7.70
C LEU A 98 -3.11 -6.88 -7.35
N SER A 99 -1.95 -7.22 -7.90
CA SER A 99 -1.17 -8.40 -7.52
C SER A 99 0.23 -7.96 -7.06
N VAL A 100 0.64 -8.40 -5.87
CA VAL A 100 1.93 -8.07 -5.27
C VAL A 100 2.59 -9.36 -4.77
N ALA A 101 3.75 -9.71 -5.31
CA ALA A 101 4.49 -10.88 -4.83
C ALA A 101 5.30 -10.59 -3.57
N GLY A 102 5.75 -9.34 -3.38
CA GLY A 102 6.32 -8.87 -2.12
C GLY A 102 5.27 -8.34 -1.14
N ASN A 103 5.69 -7.36 -0.33
CA ASN A 103 4.86 -6.67 0.65
C ASN A 103 4.12 -5.45 0.04
N LEU A 104 2.98 -5.10 0.64
CA LEU A 104 2.22 -3.88 0.31
C LEU A 104 2.12 -2.97 1.54
N ASN A 105 2.79 -1.84 1.49
CA ASN A 105 2.95 -0.95 2.64
C ASN A 105 2.38 0.44 2.37
N SER A 106 1.76 1.06 3.38
CA SER A 106 1.25 2.43 3.29
C SER A 106 1.36 3.19 4.62
N ASP A 107 1.82 4.44 4.60
CA ASP A 107 1.86 5.25 5.84
C ASP A 107 0.51 5.87 6.22
N ASP A 108 -0.47 5.90 5.32
CA ASP A 108 -1.79 6.51 5.59
C ASP A 108 -2.92 5.49 5.45
N SER A 109 -3.32 5.12 4.24
CA SER A 109 -4.44 4.19 4.09
C SER A 109 -4.44 3.39 2.79
N ILE A 110 -4.98 2.18 2.88
CA ILE A 110 -5.25 1.32 1.74
C ILE A 110 -6.75 1.05 1.66
N LYS A 111 -7.36 1.37 0.52
CA LYS A 111 -8.78 1.13 0.23
C LYS A 111 -8.93 0.28 -1.03
N ILE A 112 -9.51 -0.90 -0.87
CA ILE A 112 -9.67 -1.88 -1.95
C ILE A 112 -11.15 -2.09 -2.23
N TYR A 113 -11.57 -1.74 -3.43
CA TYR A 113 -12.91 -1.99 -3.98
C TYR A 113 -12.89 -3.11 -5.02
N GLY A 114 -11.74 -3.32 -5.67
CA GLY A 114 -11.52 -4.41 -6.60
C GLY A 114 -10.88 -5.63 -5.96
N GLN A 115 -10.01 -6.33 -6.68
CA GLN A 115 -9.34 -7.53 -6.20
C GLN A 115 -7.92 -7.23 -5.74
N LEU A 116 -7.50 -7.83 -4.62
CA LEU A 116 -6.12 -7.84 -4.17
C LEU A 116 -5.63 -9.28 -4.01
N GLU A 117 -4.45 -9.56 -4.54
CA GLU A 117 -3.63 -10.73 -4.24
C GLU A 117 -2.28 -10.24 -3.72
N CYS A 118 -1.92 -10.58 -2.50
CA CYS A 118 -0.64 -10.23 -1.89
C CYS A 118 0.00 -11.50 -1.31
N VAL A 119 1.17 -11.87 -1.81
CA VAL A 119 1.89 -13.04 -1.29
C VAL A 119 2.63 -12.69 0.01
N GLY A 120 3.21 -11.49 0.08
CA GLY A 120 3.84 -10.98 1.29
C GLY A 120 2.84 -10.43 2.32
N ASN A 121 3.39 -9.60 3.20
CA ASN A 121 2.64 -8.93 4.25
C ASN A 121 2.02 -7.61 3.76
N ILE A 122 0.97 -7.17 4.44
CA ILE A 122 0.40 -5.84 4.28
C ILE A 122 0.62 -5.06 5.57
N ALA A 123 1.23 -3.88 5.48
CA ALA A 123 1.46 -3.00 6.63
C ALA A 123 0.92 -1.60 6.38
N VAL A 124 0.04 -1.10 7.24
CA VAL A 124 -0.59 0.22 7.09
C VAL A 124 -0.55 1.02 8.39
N ASN A 125 0.11 2.18 8.42
CA ASN A 125 0.15 2.99 9.65
C ASN A 125 -1.19 3.68 9.96
N GLY A 126 -2.11 3.80 9.00
CA GLY A 126 -3.49 4.18 9.27
C GLY A 126 -4.45 3.03 8.98
N TYR A 127 -5.34 3.20 8.00
CA TYR A 127 -6.49 2.32 7.79
C TYR A 127 -6.33 1.32 6.64
N PHE A 128 -6.63 0.05 6.87
CA PHE A 128 -6.78 -0.96 5.81
C PHE A 128 -8.26 -1.34 5.66
N LYS A 129 -8.87 -0.95 4.53
CA LYS A 129 -10.31 -1.17 4.29
C LYS A 129 -10.54 -1.87 2.97
N THR A 130 -11.34 -2.94 3.00
CA THR A 130 -11.71 -3.70 1.81
C THR A 130 -13.22 -3.81 1.68
N HIS A 131 -13.67 -3.72 0.44
CA HIS A 131 -15.07 -3.83 0.04
C HIS A 131 -15.31 -4.98 -0.94
N SER A 132 -14.32 -5.85 -1.12
CA SER A 132 -14.33 -6.92 -2.11
C SER A 132 -13.36 -8.03 -1.68
N LYS A 133 -13.18 -9.03 -2.55
CA LYS A 133 -12.31 -10.18 -2.32
C LYS A 133 -10.85 -9.77 -2.25
N ILE A 134 -10.18 -10.18 -1.16
CA ILE A 134 -8.72 -10.15 -1.05
C ILE A 134 -8.19 -11.55 -0.73
N ASN A 135 -7.01 -11.86 -1.24
CA ASN A 135 -6.22 -13.02 -0.85
C ASN A 135 -4.87 -12.52 -0.35
N VAL A 136 -4.53 -12.85 0.90
CA VAL A 136 -3.25 -12.45 1.51
C VAL A 136 -2.62 -13.69 2.13
N ASP A 137 -1.41 -14.02 1.68
CA ASP A 137 -0.68 -15.18 2.20
C ASP A 137 0.10 -14.82 3.48
N GLY A 138 0.62 -13.59 3.57
CA GLY A 138 1.26 -13.07 4.78
C GLY A 138 0.31 -12.46 5.80
N ASP A 139 0.89 -11.69 6.72
CA ASP A 139 0.18 -10.98 7.79
C ASP A 139 -0.45 -9.67 7.26
N ILE A 140 -1.55 -9.24 7.89
CA ILE A 140 -2.08 -7.88 7.73
C ILE A 140 -1.92 -7.14 9.05
N VAL A 141 -1.18 -6.03 9.01
CA VAL A 141 -0.89 -5.19 10.18
C VAL A 141 -1.36 -3.77 9.90
N SER A 142 -2.15 -3.20 10.81
CA SER A 142 -2.63 -1.82 10.74
C SER A 142 -2.56 -1.16 12.10
N LEU A 143 -2.10 0.09 12.22
CA LEU A 143 -2.13 0.76 13.54
C LEU A 143 -3.53 1.23 13.93
N GLU A 144 -4.44 1.42 12.97
CA GLU A 144 -5.79 1.92 13.23
C GLU A 144 -6.82 0.79 13.07
N GLU A 145 -7.48 0.70 11.92
CA GLU A 145 -8.55 -0.28 11.71
C GLU A 145 -8.27 -1.16 10.48
N ILE A 146 -8.48 -2.46 10.66
CA ILE A 146 -8.68 -3.43 9.58
C ILE A 146 -10.18 -3.67 9.43
N SER A 147 -10.75 -3.23 8.30
CA SER A 147 -12.16 -3.46 7.97
C SER A 147 -12.29 -4.30 6.72
N LEU A 148 -12.71 -5.55 6.89
CA LEU A 148 -13.05 -6.49 5.82
C LEU A 148 -14.56 -6.49 5.64
N SER A 149 -15.03 -5.73 4.65
CA SER A 149 -16.45 -5.42 4.47
C SER A 149 -16.92 -5.64 3.04
N GLY A 150 -16.95 -6.90 2.59
CA GLY A 150 -17.43 -7.25 1.25
C GLY A 150 -17.29 -8.73 0.90
N GLY A 151 -16.67 -9.00 -0.25
CA GLY A 151 -16.48 -10.35 -0.79
C GLY A 151 -15.73 -11.32 0.13
N HIS A 152 -15.63 -12.58 -0.30
CA HIS A 152 -14.93 -13.64 0.44
C HIS A 152 -13.42 -13.36 0.49
N SER A 153 -12.91 -12.96 1.66
CA SER A 153 -11.48 -12.71 1.86
C SER A 153 -10.82 -13.95 2.46
N VAL A 154 -9.64 -14.31 1.97
CA VAL A 154 -8.82 -15.40 2.50
C VAL A 154 -7.50 -14.82 2.99
N ILE A 155 -7.23 -14.95 4.29
CA ILE A 155 -6.02 -14.45 4.92
C ILE A 155 -5.34 -15.64 5.58
N LYS A 156 -4.17 -16.03 5.08
CA LYS A 156 -3.43 -17.18 5.60
C LYS A 156 -2.59 -16.84 6.82
N GLY A 157 -2.03 -15.63 6.86
CA GLY A 157 -1.29 -15.10 7.99
C GLY A 157 -2.18 -14.53 9.09
N ASP A 158 -1.54 -13.84 10.02
CA ASP A 158 -2.18 -13.22 11.18
C ASP A 158 -2.70 -11.81 10.86
N ILE A 159 -3.68 -11.35 11.63
CA ILE A 159 -4.21 -9.98 11.57
C ILE A 159 -3.82 -9.25 12.85
N TYR A 160 -3.30 -8.02 12.74
CA TYR A 160 -2.97 -7.15 13.87
C TYR A 160 -3.56 -5.76 13.62
N ALA A 161 -4.46 -5.29 14.51
CA ALA A 161 -4.92 -3.90 14.44
C ALA A 161 -5.37 -3.31 15.77
N ASN A 162 -5.52 -1.98 15.84
CA ASN A 162 -6.16 -1.37 17.00
C ASN A 162 -7.65 -1.77 17.05
N ASN A 163 -8.33 -1.70 15.91
CA ASN A 163 -9.69 -2.17 15.73
C ASN A 163 -9.79 -3.16 14.55
N VAL A 164 -10.51 -4.26 14.75
CA VAL A 164 -10.77 -5.25 13.69
C VAL A 164 -12.27 -5.37 13.44
N LYS A 165 -12.68 -5.14 12.19
CA LYS A 165 -14.08 -5.27 11.75
C LYS A 165 -14.17 -6.24 10.59
N ILE A 166 -14.92 -7.31 10.75
CA ILE A 166 -15.09 -8.33 9.71
C ILE A 166 -16.58 -8.61 9.53
N SER A 167 -17.15 -8.03 8.48
CA SER A 167 -18.55 -8.21 8.11
C SER A 167 -18.73 -9.12 6.90
N SER A 168 -17.65 -9.45 6.20
CA SER A 168 -17.61 -10.39 5.08
C SER A 168 -17.55 -11.85 5.52
N ASN A 169 -17.95 -12.75 4.62
CA ASN A 169 -17.76 -14.19 4.82
C ASN A 169 -16.29 -14.61 4.64
N SER A 170 -15.40 -14.21 5.56
CA SER A 170 -13.94 -14.33 5.40
C SER A 170 -13.36 -15.52 6.14
N GLU A 171 -12.31 -16.10 5.57
CA GLU A 171 -11.52 -17.18 6.15
C GLU A 171 -10.17 -16.65 6.59
N ILE A 172 -9.91 -16.74 7.89
CA ILE A 172 -8.68 -16.24 8.50
C ILE A 172 -8.03 -17.46 9.16
N LEU A 173 -6.99 -17.96 8.49
CA LEU A 173 -6.28 -19.16 8.91
C LEU A 173 -5.22 -18.86 9.98
N GLY A 174 -4.81 -17.60 10.13
CA GLY A 174 -4.01 -17.12 11.24
C GLY A 174 -4.83 -16.69 12.45
N ASN A 175 -4.15 -16.08 13.40
CA ASN A 175 -4.74 -15.50 14.60
C ASN A 175 -5.13 -14.03 14.36
N ILE A 176 -6.08 -13.54 15.13
CA ILE A 176 -6.44 -12.11 15.15
C ILE A 176 -5.95 -11.51 16.45
N TYR A 177 -5.10 -10.50 16.36
CA TYR A 177 -4.59 -9.71 17.46
C TYR A 177 -5.19 -8.30 17.41
N PHE A 178 -5.74 -7.83 18.53
CA PHE A 178 -6.40 -6.53 18.60
C PHE A 178 -6.07 -5.77 19.87
N VAL A 179 -6.23 -4.45 19.87
CA VAL A 179 -5.98 -3.62 21.07
C VAL A 179 -7.31 -3.18 21.70
N ASP A 180 -8.15 -2.47 20.96
CA ASP A 180 -9.36 -1.85 21.49
C ASP A 180 -10.61 -2.70 21.23
N ASN A 181 -10.98 -2.90 19.96
CA ASN A 181 -12.25 -3.55 19.63
C ASN A 181 -12.14 -4.58 18.52
N VAL A 182 -13.00 -5.59 18.61
CA VAL A 182 -13.29 -6.48 17.48
C VAL A 182 -14.79 -6.63 17.26
N ASN A 183 -15.22 -6.43 16.02
CA ASN A 183 -16.61 -6.60 15.62
C ASN A 183 -16.71 -7.58 14.45
N PHE A 184 -17.59 -8.58 14.62
CA PHE A 184 -17.87 -9.58 13.61
C PHE A 184 -19.36 -9.65 13.35
N SER A 185 -19.75 -9.45 12.10
CA SER A 185 -21.16 -9.51 11.69
C SER A 185 -21.43 -10.47 10.52
N GLY A 186 -20.40 -11.10 9.96
CA GLY A 186 -20.50 -12.10 8.88
C GLY A 186 -20.10 -13.51 9.34
N GLY A 187 -20.32 -14.52 8.49
CA GLY A 187 -19.85 -15.88 8.75
C GLY A 187 -18.34 -15.96 8.64
N ARG A 188 -17.65 -16.51 9.63
CA ARG A 188 -16.17 -16.51 9.66
C ARG A 188 -15.61 -17.85 10.07
N LYS A 189 -14.51 -18.24 9.43
CA LYS A 189 -13.63 -19.29 9.93
C LYS A 189 -12.43 -18.62 10.56
N LEU A 190 -12.31 -18.79 11.86
CA LEU A 190 -11.15 -18.35 12.63
C LEU A 190 -10.41 -19.58 13.13
N LYS A 191 -9.08 -19.52 13.11
CA LYS A 191 -8.24 -20.54 13.75
C LYS A 191 -8.41 -20.54 15.27
N SER A 192 -8.49 -19.36 15.86
CA SER A 192 -8.56 -19.15 17.31
C SER A 192 -9.44 -17.94 17.65
N PRO A 193 -9.95 -17.83 18.88
CA PRO A 193 -10.57 -16.59 19.36
C PRO A 193 -9.59 -15.40 19.23
N PRO A 194 -10.08 -14.18 18.97
CA PRO A 194 -9.22 -13.00 18.92
C PRO A 194 -8.47 -12.80 20.23
N ILE A 195 -7.19 -12.42 20.12
CA ILE A 195 -6.25 -12.23 21.22
C ILE A 195 -6.04 -10.74 21.43
N GLN A 196 -6.31 -10.25 22.63
CA GLN A 196 -6.03 -8.85 22.93
C GLN A 196 -4.53 -8.66 23.20
N ILE A 197 -3.95 -7.58 22.66
CA ILE A 197 -2.54 -7.19 22.79
C ILE A 197 -2.44 -5.72 23.21
N SER A 198 -1.26 -5.31 23.70
CA SER A 198 -1.01 -3.90 24.00
C SER A 198 -0.72 -3.09 22.74
N ARG A 199 -0.91 -1.77 22.82
CA ARG A 199 -0.60 -0.85 21.71
C ARG A 199 0.89 -0.89 21.34
N GLU A 200 1.77 -1.08 22.33
CA GLU A 200 3.22 -1.18 22.12
C GLU A 200 3.58 -2.43 21.30
N GLN A 201 2.95 -3.56 21.59
CA GLN A 201 3.14 -4.80 20.82
C GLN A 201 2.70 -4.62 19.35
N LEU A 202 1.59 -3.91 19.12
CA LEU A 202 1.13 -3.59 17.77
C LEU A 202 2.12 -2.68 17.03
N ILE A 203 2.65 -1.65 17.70
CA ILE A 203 3.66 -0.74 17.13
C ILE A 203 4.96 -1.49 16.81
N GLU A 204 5.39 -2.40 17.67
CA GLU A 204 6.58 -3.20 17.41
C GLU A 204 6.38 -4.14 16.21
N LYS A 205 5.20 -4.77 16.12
CA LYS A 205 4.85 -5.62 14.98
C LYS A 205 4.91 -4.85 13.67
N ILE A 206 4.29 -3.67 13.58
CA ILE A 206 4.29 -2.91 12.32
C ILE A 206 5.70 -2.43 11.92
N LYS A 207 6.54 -2.06 12.89
CA LYS A 207 7.94 -1.70 12.63
C LYS A 207 8.70 -2.86 11.98
N ARG A 208 8.60 -4.06 12.56
CA ARG A 208 9.24 -5.26 12.01
C ARG A 208 8.72 -5.60 10.60
N THR A 209 7.42 -5.44 10.35
CA THR A 209 6.84 -5.67 9.02
C THR A 209 7.27 -4.61 8.00
N ASN A 210 7.47 -3.36 8.42
CA ASN A 210 7.96 -2.27 7.56
C ASN A 210 9.48 -2.35 7.30
N GLU A 211 10.29 -2.80 8.26
CA GLU A 211 11.76 -2.96 8.12
C GLU A 211 12.15 -4.00 7.07
N LEU A 212 11.26 -4.91 6.71
CA LEU A 212 11.42 -5.84 5.60
C LEU A 212 11.23 -5.20 4.21
N THR A 213 11.08 -3.86 4.13
CA THR A 213 11.02 -3.11 2.87
C THR A 213 12.23 -2.13 2.77
N PRO A 214 13.03 -2.11 1.68
CA PRO A 214 14.37 -1.50 1.69
C PRO A 214 14.47 0.03 1.78
N ASN A 215 13.39 0.78 2.04
CA ASN A 215 13.39 2.25 1.94
C ASN A 215 12.87 3.00 3.18
N SER A 216 12.88 2.37 4.36
CA SER A 216 12.52 3.02 5.65
C SER A 216 13.43 4.20 6.04
N GLY A 217 14.54 4.44 5.33
CA GLY A 217 15.44 5.58 5.54
C GLY A 217 14.82 6.98 5.33
N LEU A 218 13.61 7.08 4.76
CA LEU A 218 12.86 8.34 4.68
C LEU A 218 11.89 8.58 5.85
N ILE A 219 11.68 7.59 6.73
CA ILE A 219 10.64 7.61 7.76
C ILE A 219 11.15 8.22 9.09
N GLN A 220 12.45 8.21 9.36
CA GLN A 220 12.99 8.77 10.62
C GLN A 220 12.84 10.30 10.73
N ASN A 221 12.72 11.03 9.61
CA ASN A 221 12.70 12.51 9.64
C ASN A 221 11.28 13.13 9.74
N ALA A 222 10.22 12.33 9.66
CA ALA A 222 8.83 12.83 9.68
C ALA A 222 8.20 12.81 11.08
N SER A 223 8.53 11.82 11.91
CA SER A 223 8.00 11.70 13.28
C SER A 223 8.64 12.69 14.26
N GLU A 224 9.87 13.18 14.02
CA GLU A 224 10.51 14.19 14.88
C GLU A 224 9.96 15.62 14.68
N LYS A 225 9.28 15.90 13.56
CA LYS A 225 8.74 17.24 13.29
C LYS A 225 7.38 17.51 13.92
N GLN A 226 6.66 16.50 14.40
CA GLN A 226 5.33 16.67 15.02
C GLN A 226 5.38 16.86 16.54
N THR A 227 6.53 16.64 17.20
CA THR A 227 6.66 16.76 18.67
C THR A 227 7.17 18.11 19.17
N LYS A 228 7.51 19.07 18.29
CA LYS A 228 7.79 20.47 18.70
C LYS A 228 6.53 21.32 18.61
N GLN A 229 5.57 21.01 19.48
CA GLN A 229 4.39 21.84 19.72
C GLN A 229 4.80 23.12 20.47
N TYR A 230 4.61 24.25 19.82
CA TYR A 230 4.41 25.60 20.36
C TYR A 230 4.58 25.78 21.89
N ILE A 231 5.75 26.26 22.31
CA ILE A 231 5.87 27.01 23.57
C ILE A 231 5.60 28.48 23.22
N LYS A 232 4.42 29.00 23.57
CA LYS A 232 4.13 30.44 23.53
C LYS A 232 5.07 31.14 24.52
N PRO A 233 5.78 32.22 24.13
CA PRO A 233 6.42 33.07 25.12
C PRO A 233 5.33 33.87 25.88
N HIS A 234 5.27 33.65 27.19
CA HIS A 234 4.59 34.55 28.11
C HIS A 234 5.32 35.91 28.10
N PHE A 235 4.66 36.94 27.60
CA PHE A 235 5.04 38.32 27.89
C PHE A 235 4.39 38.73 29.22
N CYS A 236 5.21 39.03 30.23
CA CYS A 236 4.78 39.75 31.43
C CYS A 236 4.71 41.26 31.13
N PRO A 237 3.67 41.98 31.59
CA PRO A 237 3.62 43.43 31.47
C PRO A 237 4.22 44.07 32.72
N TYR A 238 5.24 44.92 32.55
CA TYR A 238 5.49 46.13 33.36
C TYR A 238 6.24 47.13 32.49
#